data_AF-A0A382QPB9-F1
#
_entry.id   AF-A0A382QPB9-F1
#
_cell.length_a   1.000
_cell.length_b   1.000
_cell.length_c   1.000
_cell.angle_alpha   90.00
_cell.angle_beta   90.00
_cell.angle_gamma   90.00
#
_symmetry.space_group_name_H-M   'P 1'
#
loop_
_entity.id
_entity.type
_entity.pdbx_description
1 polymer ?
#
loop_
_entity_poly.entity_id
_entity_poly.type
_entity_poly.pdbx_seq_one_letter_code
_entity_poly.pdbx_strand_id
1 'polypeptide(L)' 'MHNAGLTLAIALAAGVIAQSVSRQLRLPGIVLLLGTGALLGPDGAAWIEPRALGDGLFGIVD' A
#
# COMPACT_ATOMS: atom_id res chain seq x y z
N MET A 1 7.72 -16.72 -7.24
CA MET A 1 8.13 -15.38 -7.70
C MET A 1 7.09 -14.39 -7.19
N HIS A 2 7.16 -14.01 -5.91
CA HIS A 2 6.34 -12.91 -5.39
C HIS A 2 7.06 -11.61 -5.83
N ASN A 3 6.57 -10.99 -6.89
CA ASN A 3 7.23 -9.85 -7.51
C ASN A 3 7.05 -8.61 -6.62
N ALA A 4 8.05 -8.31 -5.80
CA ALA A 4 8.04 -7.17 -4.87
C ALA A 4 7.69 -5.85 -5.56
N GLY A 5 8.12 -5.64 -6.81
CA GLY A 5 7.75 -4.46 -7.60
C GLY A 5 6.26 -4.34 -7.87
N LEU A 6 5.55 -5.45 -8.09
CA LEU A 6 4.09 -5.46 -8.31
C LEU A 6 3.36 -5.13 -7.01
N THR A 7 3.78 -5.71 -5.89
CA THR A 7 3.24 -5.39 -4.56
C THR A 7 3.43 -3.91 -4.22
N LEU A 8 4.62 -3.35 -4.52
CA LEU A 8 4.92 -1.95 -4.29
C LEU A 8 4.09 -1.02 -5.21
N ALA A 9 3.95 -1.37 -6.48
CA ALA A 9 3.12 -0.63 -7.43
C ALA A 9 1.65 -0.57 -6.99
N ILE A 10 1.09 -1.70 -6.52
CA ILE A 10 -0.28 -1.74 -5.99
C ILE A 10 -0.42 -0.89 -4.73
N ALA A 11 0.54 -0.99 -3.80
CA ALA A 11 0.53 -0.20 -2.57
C ALA A 11 0.57 1.31 -2.86
N LEU A 12 1.43 1.74 -3.79
CA LEU A 12 1.52 3.14 -4.21
C LEU A 12 0.26 3.60 -4.93
N ALA A 13 -0.26 2.82 -5.87
CA ALA A 13 -1.49 3.15 -6.58
C ALA A 13 -2.68 3.29 -5.61
N ALA A 14 -2.83 2.35 -4.67
CA ALA A 14 -3.86 2.41 -3.63
C ALA A 14 -3.70 3.66 -2.74
N GLY A 15 -2.46 3.99 -2.34
CA GLY A 15 -2.17 5.19 -1.55
C GLY A 15 -2.54 6.49 -2.28
N VAL A 16 -2.18 6.62 -3.56
CA VAL A 16 -2.50 7.79 -4.39
C VAL A 16 -4.01 7.95 -4.58
N ILE A 17 -4.73 6.85 -4.81
CA ILE A 17 -6.19 6.87 -4.92
C ILE A 17 -6.82 7.28 -3.58
N ALA A 18 -6.37 6.70 -2.47
CA ALA A 18 -6.86 7.05 -1.14
C ALA A 18 -6.64 8.53 -0.81
N GLN A 19 -5.49 9.10 -1.19
CA GLN A 19 -5.19 10.52 -1.01
C GLN A 19 -6.08 11.42 -1.89
N SER A 20 -6.36 10.99 -3.12
CA SER A 20 -7.23 11.73 -4.04
C SER A 20 -8.68 11.75 -3.53
N VAL A 21 -9.16 10.61 -3.03
CA VAL A 21 -10.49 10.46 -2.41
C VAL A 21 -10.59 11.24 -1.09
N SER A 22 -9.53 11.26 -0.26
CA SER A 22 -9.55 12.04 0.99
C SER A 22 -9.75 13.53 0.74
N ARG A 23 -9.19 14.02 -0.36
CA ARG A 23 -9.32 15.42 -0.77
C ARG A 23 -10.75 15.77 -1.17
N GLN A 24 -11.50 14.82 -1.73
CA GLN A 24 -12.92 14.99 -2.07
C GLN A 24 -13.82 14.90 -0.83
N LEU A 25 -13.48 14.04 0.14
CA LEU A 25 -14.26 13.83 1.37
C LEU A 25 -13.97 14.83 2.49
N ARG A 26 -13.00 15.75 2.31
CA ARG A 26 -12.53 16.71 3.34
C ARG A 26 -12.06 16.06 4.64
N LEU A 27 -11.67 14.78 4.58
CA LEU A 27 -11.11 14.06 5.73
C LEU A 27 -9.58 14.17 5.75
N PRO A 28 -8.94 14.06 6.91
CA PRO A 28 -7.48 13.98 6.99
C PRO A 28 -7.00 12.76 6.20
N GLY A 29 -6.12 12.98 5.22
CA GLY A 29 -5.68 11.93 4.29
C GLY A 29 -5.07 10.70 4.97
N ILE A 30 -4.46 10.89 6.14
CA ILE A 30 -3.90 9.81 6.95
C ILE A 30 -4.96 8.80 7.40
N VAL A 31 -6.21 9.21 7.65
CA VAL A 31 -7.27 8.31 8.12
C VAL A 31 -7.65 7.33 7.01
N LEU A 32 -7.78 7.81 5.76
CA LEU A 32 -8.02 6.93 4.63
C LEU A 32 -6.79 6.09 4.30
N LEU A 33 -5.57 6.62 4.41
CA LEU A 33 -4.36 5.82 4.23
C LEU A 33 -4.25 4.68 5.24
N LEU A 34 -4.53 4.94 6.52
CA LEU A 34 -4.53 3.92 7.57
C LEU A 34 -5.66 2.91 7.38
N GLY A 35 -6.87 3.36 7.03
CA GLY A 35 -7.99 2.47 6.75
C GLY A 35 -7.73 1.56 5.55
N THR A 36 -7.29 2.14 4.43
CA THR A 36 -6.91 1.41 3.21
C THR A 36 -5.74 0.47 3.48
N GLY A 37 -4.69 0.92 4.19
CA GLY A 37 -3.54 0.09 4.55
C GLY A 37 -3.89 -1.08 5.48
N ALA A 38 -4.79 -0.86 6.45
CA ALA A 38 -5.29 -1.92 7.32
C ALA A 38 -6.18 -2.92 6.57
N LEU A 39 -7.03 -2.43 5.64
CA LEU A 39 -7.88 -3.27 4.78
C LEU A 39 -7.08 -4.07 3.75
N LEU A 40 -6.04 -3.50 3.14
CA LEU A 40 -5.21 -4.18 2.14
C LEU A 40 -4.06 -4.99 2.76
N GLY A 41 -3.71 -4.69 4.00
CA GLY A 41 -2.67 -5.36 4.77
C GLY A 41 -3.09 -6.74 5.28
N PRO A 42 -2.21 -7.39 6.06
CA PRO A 42 -2.42 -8.76 6.56
C PRO A 42 -3.60 -8.89 7.52
N ASP A 43 -3.97 -7.80 8.22
CA ASP A 43 -5.11 -7.78 9.14
C ASP A 43 -6.48 -7.66 8.41
N GLY A 44 -6.47 -7.42 7.09
CA GLY A 44 -7.66 -7.28 6.25
C GLY A 44 -7.73 -8.32 5.14
N ALA A 45 -7.49 -7.91 3.89
CA ALA A 45 -7.57 -8.71 2.68
C ALA A 45 -6.29 -9.52 2.38
N ALA A 46 -5.20 -9.27 3.12
CA ALA A 46 -3.90 -9.93 2.96
C ALA A 46 -3.31 -9.85 1.53
N TRP A 47 -3.67 -8.82 0.76
CA TRP A 47 -3.14 -8.61 -0.59
C TRP A 47 -1.74 -7.98 -0.59
N ILE A 48 -1.40 -7.26 0.48
CA ILE A 48 -0.08 -6.68 0.69
C ILE A 48 0.58 -7.43 1.83
N GLU A 49 1.51 -8.33 1.48
CA GLU A 49 2.33 -9.10 2.43
C GLU A 49 3.68 -8.38 2.65
N PRO A 50 3.88 -7.65 3.75
CA PRO A 50 5.08 -6.84 3.96
C PRO A 50 6.36 -7.68 4.06
N ARG A 51 6.23 -8.96 4.47
CA ARG A 51 7.35 -9.89 4.55
C ARG A 51 7.86 -10.33 3.18
N ALA A 52 6.99 -10.31 2.15
CA ALA A 52 7.39 -10.61 0.78
C ALA A 52 8.23 -9.49 0.14
N LEU A 53 8.26 -8.30 0.76
CA LEU A 53 9.09 -7.17 0.33
C LEU A 53 10.55 -7.28 0.82
N GLY A 54 10.86 -8.15 1.80
CA GLY A 54 12.16 -8.22 2.48
C GLY A 54 13.37 -8.23 1.56
N ASP A 55 13.55 -9.30 0.79
CA ASP A 55 14.68 -9.41 -0.15
C ASP A 55 14.47 -8.58 -1.44
N GLY A 56 13.22 -8.24 -1.77
CA GLY A 56 12.87 -7.50 -2.98
C GLY A 56 13.08 -5.99 -2.90
N LEU A 57 13.12 -5.42 -1.69
CA LEU A 57 13.41 -4.00 -1.48
C LEU A 57 14.88 -3.67 -1.79
N PHE A 58 15.81 -4.60 -1.51
CA PHE A 58 17.23 -4.39 -1.79
C PHE A 58 17.49 -4.14 -3.28
N GLY A 59 16.75 -4.79 -4.19
CA GLY A 59 16.86 -4.56 -5.64
C GLY A 59 16.21 -3.27 -6.15
N ILE A 60 15.53 -2.49 -5.30
CA ILE A 60 14.95 -1.16 -5.65
C ILE A 60 15.87 -0.02 -5.19
N VAL A 61 16.73 -0.27 -4.18
CA VAL A 61 17.60 0.74 -3.57
C VAL A 61 19.07 0.68 -4.05
N ASP A 62 19.43 -0.31 -4.88
CA ASP A 62 20.64 -0.33 -5.71
C ASP A 62 20.42 0.39 -7.05
#